data_AF-A0A7S3BVK2-F1
#
_entry.id   AF-A0A7S3BVK2-F1
#
_cell.length_a   1.000
_cell.length_b   1.000
_cell.length_c   1.000
_cell.angle_alpha   90.00
_cell.angle_beta   90.00
_cell.angle_gamma   90.00
#
_symmetry.space_group_name_H-M   'P 1'
#
loop_
_entity.id
_entity.type
_entity.pdbx_description
1 polymer ?
#
loop_
_entity_poly.entity_id
_entity_poly.type
_entity_poly.pdbx_seq_one_letter_code
_entity_poly.pdbx_strand_id
1 'polypeptide(L)'
;EFTPARGYPPPGSLFLRAAGKKRDFQVVVAEGAPGCAGRRMARELAEARINTTFITDASVFAMMARSNMVVVGASAVMANGGVVAPAGLHMVALAAQRHAVPFVVLFGMHKLSPMLQPNVDALAGDLCSPADVLPVEALATSGSAGGGRCHVVNPEFDYIPPELVTLFLTDTGGHTPSDIYRMLSEYYAEEDHQL
;
A
#
# COMPACT_ATOMS: atom_id res chain seq x y z
N GLU A 1 0.64 -3.93 -0.54
CA GLU A 1 1.63 -4.38 0.48
C GLU A 1 3.04 -4.13 -0.05
N PHE A 2 3.92 -3.51 0.75
CA PHE A 2 5.37 -3.46 0.46
C PHE A 2 6.01 -4.78 0.90
N THR A 3 6.76 -5.42 0.02
CA THR A 3 7.35 -6.75 0.25
C THR A 3 8.80 -6.58 0.71
N PRO A 4 9.13 -6.71 2.01
CA PRO A 4 10.53 -6.86 2.40
C PRO A 4 11.04 -8.20 1.86
N ALA A 5 12.20 -8.18 1.20
CA ALA A 5 13.05 -9.32 0.83
C ALA A 5 12.34 -10.69 0.74
N ARG A 6 11.95 -11.07 -0.49
CA ARG A 6 11.72 -12.43 -1.04
C ARG A 6 11.76 -13.58 0.00
N GLY A 7 10.83 -13.60 0.98
CA GLY A 7 10.86 -14.62 2.05
C GLY A 7 10.02 -14.33 3.30
N TYR A 8 9.74 -13.06 3.65
CA TYR A 8 8.90 -12.74 4.80
C TYR A 8 7.44 -12.47 4.38
N PRO A 9 6.44 -13.07 5.05
CA PRO A 9 5.04 -12.76 4.79
C PRO A 9 4.77 -11.28 5.11
N PRO A 10 4.07 -10.55 4.24
CA PRO A 10 3.84 -9.14 4.46
C PRO A 10 3.06 -8.89 5.77
N PRO A 11 3.26 -7.73 6.44
CA PRO A 11 2.66 -7.47 7.76
C PRO A 11 1.13 -7.64 7.78
N GLY A 12 0.46 -7.34 6.66
CA GLY A 12 -0.98 -7.55 6.50
C GLY A 12 -1.38 -9.02 6.56
N SER A 13 -0.67 -9.90 5.85
CA SER A 13 -0.97 -11.34 5.87
C SER A 13 -0.77 -11.95 7.26
N LEU A 14 0.27 -11.53 7.99
CA LEU A 14 0.51 -11.96 9.37
C LEU A 14 -0.62 -11.54 10.32
N PHE A 15 -1.03 -10.27 10.24
CA PHE A 15 -2.11 -9.73 11.06
C PHE A 15 -3.43 -10.50 10.83
N LEU A 16 -3.79 -10.72 9.57
CA LEU A 16 -5.01 -11.45 9.22
C LEU A 16 -4.92 -12.94 9.64
N ARG A 17 -3.78 -13.59 9.45
CA ARG A 17 -3.60 -14.99 9.90
C ARG A 17 -3.70 -15.13 11.42
N ALA A 18 -3.18 -14.17 12.18
CA ALA A 18 -3.29 -14.17 13.63
C ALA A 18 -4.76 -14.00 14.07
N ALA A 19 -5.51 -13.11 13.43
CA ALA A 19 -6.93 -12.91 13.70
C ALA A 19 -7.77 -14.14 13.32
N GLY A 20 -7.45 -14.78 12.19
CA GLY A 20 -8.17 -15.95 11.64
C GLY A 20 -8.13 -17.19 12.53
N LYS A 21 -7.18 -17.27 13.47
CA LYS A 21 -7.12 -18.37 14.45
C LYS A 21 -8.27 -18.36 15.45
N LYS A 22 -8.89 -17.19 15.69
CA LYS A 22 -9.92 -17.01 16.73
C LYS A 22 -11.29 -16.61 16.18
N ARG A 23 -11.33 -16.08 14.95
CA ARG A 23 -12.54 -15.50 14.36
C ARG A 23 -12.62 -15.86 12.89
N ASP A 24 -13.84 -16.16 12.44
CA ASP A 24 -14.14 -16.36 11.03
C ASP A 24 -14.48 -15.02 10.39
N PHE A 25 -13.85 -14.73 9.25
CA PHE A 25 -14.13 -13.54 8.44
C PHE A 25 -13.77 -13.80 6.98
N GLN A 26 -14.27 -12.92 6.11
CA GLN A 26 -13.95 -12.93 4.70
C GLN A 26 -12.95 -11.82 4.39
N VAL A 27 -11.95 -12.12 3.57
CA VAL A 27 -10.94 -11.17 3.10
C VAL A 27 -11.05 -11.01 1.60
N VAL A 28 -11.09 -9.78 1.13
CA VAL A 28 -10.98 -9.46 -0.30
C VAL A 28 -9.56 -8.96 -0.55
N VAL A 29 -8.83 -9.64 -1.44
CA VAL A 29 -7.44 -9.32 -1.79
C VAL A 29 -7.38 -8.83 -3.23
N ALA A 30 -6.90 -7.60 -3.41
CA ALA A 30 -6.59 -7.05 -4.72
C ALA A 30 -5.23 -7.55 -5.23
N GLU A 31 -5.03 -7.61 -6.54
CA GLU A 31 -3.81 -8.18 -7.11
C GLU A 31 -2.56 -7.31 -6.92
N GLY A 32 -2.70 -5.98 -6.99
CA GLY A 32 -1.60 -5.03 -6.92
C GLY A 32 -0.70 -5.07 -8.16
N ALA A 33 -1.30 -4.91 -9.35
CA ALA A 33 -0.56 -4.78 -10.60
C ALA A 33 0.30 -3.49 -10.57
N PRO A 34 1.52 -3.49 -11.14
CA PRO A 34 2.10 -4.55 -11.98
C PRO A 34 2.83 -5.66 -11.20
N GLY A 35 3.26 -5.41 -9.96
CA GLY A 35 4.06 -6.37 -9.17
C GLY A 35 3.31 -7.64 -8.72
N CYS A 36 1.98 -7.64 -8.78
CA CYS A 36 1.10 -8.78 -8.49
C CYS A 36 1.33 -9.44 -7.11
N ALA A 37 1.80 -8.68 -6.12
CA ALA A 37 2.14 -9.19 -4.79
C ALA A 37 0.93 -9.80 -4.07
N GLY A 38 -0.28 -9.31 -4.36
CA GLY A 38 -1.53 -9.81 -3.77
C GLY A 38 -1.82 -11.27 -4.10
N ARG A 39 -1.30 -11.81 -5.22
CA ARG A 39 -1.47 -13.24 -5.57
C ARG A 39 -0.84 -14.16 -4.54
N ARG A 40 0.33 -13.78 -4.02
CA ARG A 40 1.03 -14.52 -2.95
C ARG A 40 0.24 -14.45 -1.65
N MET A 41 -0.19 -13.25 -1.26
CA MET A 41 -0.98 -13.03 -0.05
C MET A 41 -2.28 -13.85 -0.07
N ALA A 42 -3.01 -13.83 -1.19
CA ALA A 42 -4.25 -14.58 -1.35
C ALA A 42 -4.02 -16.10 -1.17
N ARG A 43 -2.92 -16.62 -1.70
CA ARG A 43 -2.53 -18.03 -1.52
C ARG A 43 -2.22 -18.35 -0.05
N GLU A 44 -1.43 -17.51 0.62
CA GLU A 44 -1.07 -17.70 2.03
C GLU A 44 -2.30 -17.69 2.95
N LEU A 45 -3.28 -16.82 2.67
CA LEU A 45 -4.53 -16.74 3.42
C LEU A 45 -5.44 -17.94 3.16
N ALA A 46 -5.51 -18.41 1.91
CA ALA A 46 -6.24 -19.62 1.55
C ALA A 46 -5.63 -20.86 2.23
N GLU A 47 -4.30 -20.99 2.26
CA GLU A 47 -3.59 -22.06 3.00
C GLU A 47 -3.87 -21.99 4.51
N ALA A 48 -4.08 -20.79 5.06
CA ALA A 48 -4.48 -20.56 6.45
C ALA A 48 -5.99 -20.80 6.71
N ARG A 49 -6.75 -21.30 5.73
CA ARG A 49 -8.20 -21.56 5.80
C ARG A 49 -9.08 -20.33 6.07
N ILE A 50 -8.61 -19.15 5.67
CA ILE A 50 -9.40 -17.92 5.73
C ILE A 50 -10.17 -17.77 4.41
N ASN A 51 -11.46 -17.44 4.48
CA ASN A 51 -12.29 -17.26 3.29
C ASN A 51 -11.80 -16.05 2.49
N THR A 52 -11.08 -16.31 1.39
CA THR A 52 -10.35 -15.29 0.64
C THR A 52 -10.92 -15.16 -0.76
N THR A 53 -11.29 -13.94 -1.15
CA THR A 53 -11.76 -13.60 -2.49
C THR A 53 -10.70 -12.76 -3.18
N PHE A 54 -10.24 -13.23 -4.34
CA PHE A 54 -9.23 -12.53 -5.14
C PHE A 54 -9.90 -11.67 -6.20
N ILE A 55 -9.48 -10.41 -6.33
CA ILE A 55 -10.02 -9.44 -7.28
C ILE A 55 -8.90 -8.71 -8.04
N THR A 56 -9.23 -8.22 -9.23
CA THR A 56 -8.39 -7.27 -9.96
C THR A 56 -8.48 -5.87 -9.34
N ASP A 57 -7.46 -5.04 -9.52
CA ASP A 57 -7.44 -3.68 -8.96
C ASP A 57 -8.60 -2.80 -9.48
N ALA A 58 -9.03 -3.02 -10.73
CA ALA A 58 -10.18 -2.32 -11.31
C ALA A 58 -11.52 -2.63 -10.62
N SER A 59 -11.62 -3.78 -9.95
CA SER A 59 -12.84 -4.24 -9.28
C SER A 59 -12.94 -3.75 -7.83
N VAL A 60 -11.91 -3.06 -7.31
CA VAL A 60 -11.87 -2.59 -5.92
C VAL A 60 -13.04 -1.67 -5.60
N PHE A 61 -13.31 -0.70 -6.46
CA PHE A 61 -14.41 0.25 -6.24
C PHE A 61 -15.77 -0.47 -6.20
N ALA A 62 -16.00 -1.46 -7.07
CA ALA A 62 -17.24 -2.23 -7.09
C ALA A 62 -17.42 -3.11 -5.84
N MET A 63 -16.31 -3.62 -5.28
CA MET A 63 -16.34 -4.45 -4.07
C MET A 63 -16.42 -3.63 -2.79
N MET A 64 -15.98 -2.36 -2.81
CA MET A 64 -15.89 -1.50 -1.63
C MET A 64 -17.23 -1.34 -0.89
N ALA A 65 -18.35 -1.31 -1.63
CA ALA A 65 -19.69 -1.21 -1.03
C ALA A 65 -20.08 -2.39 -0.12
N ARG A 66 -19.36 -3.53 -0.23
CA ARG A 66 -19.58 -4.73 0.59
C ARG A 66 -18.51 -4.90 1.68
N SER A 67 -17.48 -4.06 1.68
CA SER A 67 -16.35 -4.15 2.59
C SER A 67 -16.63 -3.33 3.86
N ASN A 68 -16.34 -3.92 5.02
CA ASN A 68 -16.55 -3.25 6.32
C ASN A 68 -15.36 -2.39 6.74
N MET A 69 -14.15 -2.75 6.29
CA MET A 69 -12.90 -2.11 6.67
C MET A 69 -11.86 -2.39 5.61
N VAL A 70 -10.99 -1.41 5.35
CA VAL A 70 -9.82 -1.58 4.50
C VAL A 70 -8.59 -1.64 5.38
N VAL A 71 -7.75 -2.66 5.17
CA VAL A 71 -6.49 -2.83 5.88
C VAL A 71 -5.36 -2.84 4.85
N VAL A 72 -4.42 -1.91 4.99
CA VAL A 72 -3.26 -1.80 4.11
C VAL A 72 -1.97 -1.74 4.91
N GLY A 73 -0.87 -2.13 4.28
CA GLY A 73 0.48 -1.86 4.81
C GLY A 73 1.06 -0.58 4.20
N ALA A 74 1.84 0.15 4.99
CA ALA A 74 2.62 1.29 4.50
C ALA A 74 4.06 0.90 4.15
N SER A 75 4.67 1.62 3.21
CA SER A 75 6.12 1.64 3.00
C SER A 75 6.78 2.59 4.00
N ALA A 76 6.26 3.82 4.10
CA ALA A 76 6.68 4.81 5.09
C ALA A 76 5.48 5.67 5.53
N VAL A 77 5.57 6.23 6.73
CA VAL A 77 4.60 7.20 7.27
C VAL A 77 5.34 8.50 7.56
N MET A 78 4.82 9.60 7.02
CA MET A 78 5.42 10.92 7.09
C MET A 78 4.99 11.67 8.36
N ALA A 79 5.66 12.78 8.67
CA ALA A 79 5.37 13.55 9.87
C ALA A 79 4.02 14.24 9.91
N ASN A 80 3.47 14.55 8.74
CA ASN A 80 2.10 15.05 8.65
C ASN A 80 1.04 13.96 8.76
N GLY A 81 1.43 12.69 8.99
CA GLY A 81 0.54 11.52 8.97
C GLY A 81 0.21 11.03 7.57
N GLY A 82 0.82 11.59 6.52
CA GLY A 82 0.71 11.07 5.16
C GLY A 82 1.39 9.72 5.03
N VAL A 83 0.91 8.89 4.13
CA VAL A 83 1.39 7.51 3.97
C VAL A 83 1.95 7.33 2.58
N VAL A 84 3.20 6.87 2.51
CA VAL A 84 3.81 6.39 1.27
C VAL A 84 3.53 4.90 1.18
N ALA A 85 2.87 4.48 0.13
CA ALA A 85 2.50 3.09 -0.10
C ALA A 85 2.71 2.70 -1.56
N PRO A 86 2.68 1.40 -1.91
CA PRO A 86 2.78 0.99 -3.30
C PRO A 86 1.70 1.63 -4.19
N ALA A 87 2.03 1.80 -5.47
CA ALA A 87 1.14 2.43 -6.44
C ALA A 87 -0.26 1.81 -6.46
N GLY A 88 -1.28 2.68 -6.61
CA GLY A 88 -2.69 2.29 -6.69
C GLY A 88 -3.43 2.30 -5.34
N LEU A 89 -2.74 2.34 -4.20
CA LEU A 89 -3.41 2.39 -2.90
C LEU A 89 -4.14 3.71 -2.65
N HIS A 90 -3.72 4.83 -3.27
CA HIS A 90 -4.46 6.08 -3.19
C HIS A 90 -5.89 5.93 -3.74
N MET A 91 -6.06 5.19 -4.86
CA MET A 91 -7.38 4.90 -5.43
C MET A 91 -8.24 4.07 -4.47
N VAL A 92 -7.63 3.14 -3.73
CA VAL A 92 -8.33 2.35 -2.70
C VAL A 92 -8.77 3.25 -1.54
N ALA A 93 -7.91 4.18 -1.12
CA ALA A 93 -8.21 5.14 -0.04
C ALA A 93 -9.35 6.08 -0.43
N LEU A 94 -9.36 6.62 -1.66
CA LEU A 94 -10.45 7.42 -2.19
C LEU A 94 -11.77 6.62 -2.29
N ALA A 95 -11.70 5.37 -2.75
CA ALA A 95 -12.86 4.50 -2.81
C ALA A 95 -13.42 4.24 -1.39
N ALA A 96 -12.55 3.97 -0.43
CA ALA A 96 -12.93 3.75 0.97
C ALA A 96 -13.61 5.00 1.56
N GLN A 97 -13.02 6.18 1.36
CA GLN A 97 -13.60 7.45 1.80
C GLN A 97 -14.98 7.68 1.19
N ARG A 98 -15.15 7.42 -0.11
CA ARG A 98 -16.44 7.60 -0.80
C ARG A 98 -17.54 6.69 -0.25
N HIS A 99 -17.18 5.49 0.20
CA HIS A 99 -18.10 4.52 0.79
C HIS A 99 -18.17 4.59 2.33
N ALA A 100 -17.52 5.60 2.95
CA ALA A 100 -17.41 5.74 4.41
C ALA A 100 -16.87 4.48 5.11
N VAL A 101 -15.99 3.75 4.42
CA VAL A 101 -15.31 2.57 4.95
C VAL A 101 -14.03 3.02 5.65
N PRO A 102 -13.78 2.61 6.90
CA PRO A 102 -12.57 2.99 7.62
C PRO A 102 -11.32 2.42 6.94
N PHE A 103 -10.33 3.30 6.73
CA PHE A 103 -9.05 2.96 6.11
C PHE A 103 -7.98 2.84 7.21
N VAL A 104 -7.52 1.61 7.43
CA VAL A 104 -6.59 1.24 8.50
C VAL A 104 -5.22 0.92 7.93
N VAL A 105 -4.19 1.57 8.45
CA VAL A 105 -2.81 1.43 8.00
C VAL A 105 -1.98 0.69 9.04
N LEU A 106 -1.43 -0.45 8.65
CA LEU A 106 -0.50 -1.25 9.44
C LEU A 106 0.94 -0.84 9.13
N PHE A 107 1.70 -0.41 10.13
CA PHE A 107 3.13 -0.17 10.00
C PHE A 107 3.85 -0.40 11.33
N GLY A 108 5.12 -0.81 11.28
CA GLY A 108 5.95 -0.82 12.49
C GLY A 108 6.59 0.55 12.69
N MET A 109 6.85 0.95 13.94
CA MET A 109 7.41 2.28 14.25
C MET A 109 8.69 2.65 13.49
N HIS A 110 9.49 1.67 13.07
CA HIS A 110 10.67 1.88 12.21
C HIS A 110 10.37 2.47 10.82
N LYS A 111 9.11 2.50 10.38
CA LYS A 111 8.68 3.10 9.10
C LYS A 111 8.22 4.54 9.25
N LEU A 112 8.24 5.07 10.46
CA LEU A 112 7.92 6.46 10.73
C LEU A 112 9.10 7.34 10.28
N SER A 113 8.82 8.38 9.51
CA SER A 113 9.81 9.34 9.02
C SER A 113 9.49 10.74 9.51
N PRO A 114 10.48 11.50 10.02
CA PRO A 114 10.30 12.89 10.45
C PRO A 114 10.09 13.87 9.28
N MET A 115 10.22 13.42 8.03
CA MET A 115 10.02 14.27 6.86
C MET A 115 8.54 14.69 6.74
N LEU A 116 8.29 15.97 6.47
CA LEU A 116 6.92 16.53 6.47
C LEU A 116 6.11 16.15 5.23
N GLN A 117 6.73 16.22 4.06
CA GLN A 117 6.13 15.77 2.80
C GLN A 117 7.25 15.20 1.91
N PRO A 118 7.03 14.06 1.26
CA PRO A 118 7.92 13.68 0.17
C PRO A 118 7.72 14.72 -0.93
N ASN A 119 8.82 15.13 -1.57
CA ASN A 119 8.69 15.90 -2.80
C ASN A 119 7.90 15.01 -3.78
N VAL A 120 6.68 15.41 -4.16
CA VAL A 120 5.79 14.56 -4.98
C VAL A 120 6.45 14.22 -6.31
N ASP A 121 7.27 15.13 -6.83
CA ASP A 121 8.11 14.91 -8.02
C ASP A 121 9.22 13.87 -7.77
N ALA A 122 9.77 13.80 -6.56
CA ALA A 122 10.74 12.77 -6.19
C ALA A 122 10.08 11.40 -6.04
N LEU A 123 8.89 11.33 -5.44
CA LEU A 123 8.14 10.06 -5.34
C LEU A 123 7.69 9.55 -6.71
N ALA A 124 7.29 10.45 -7.61
CA ALA A 124 7.00 10.13 -9.01
C ALA A 124 8.25 9.74 -9.82
N GLY A 125 9.45 10.04 -9.30
CA GLY A 125 10.75 9.66 -9.88
C GLY A 125 11.19 8.23 -9.53
N ASP A 126 10.62 7.63 -8.49
CA ASP A 126 10.87 6.24 -8.12
C ASP A 126 10.11 5.30 -9.07
N LEU A 127 10.75 5.03 -10.21
CA LEU A 127 10.20 4.22 -11.28
C LEU A 127 10.76 2.80 -11.25
N CYS A 128 9.86 1.83 -11.25
CA CYS A 128 10.16 0.43 -11.53
C CYS A 128 10.40 0.21 -13.03
N SER A 129 10.85 -1.01 -13.38
CA SER A 129 11.10 -1.39 -14.76
C SER A 129 9.82 -1.24 -15.60
N PRO A 130 9.87 -0.56 -16.76
CA PRO A 130 8.76 -0.52 -17.70
C PRO A 130 8.37 -1.90 -18.24
N ALA A 131 9.29 -2.87 -18.18
CA ALA A 131 9.05 -4.25 -18.61
C ALA A 131 7.95 -4.95 -17.80
N ASP A 132 7.72 -4.52 -16.54
CA ASP A 132 6.68 -5.08 -15.68
C ASP A 132 5.27 -4.62 -16.11
N VAL A 133 5.18 -3.49 -16.81
CA VAL A 133 3.93 -2.94 -17.35
C VAL A 133 3.69 -3.44 -18.77
N LEU A 134 4.73 -3.40 -19.62
CA LEU A 134 4.66 -3.85 -21.00
C LEU A 134 5.84 -4.77 -21.31
N PRO A 135 5.60 -6.04 -21.69
CA PRO A 135 6.69 -6.98 -21.97
C PRO A 135 7.58 -6.47 -23.11
N VAL A 136 8.88 -6.77 -23.01
CA VAL A 136 9.93 -6.26 -23.91
C VAL A 136 9.65 -6.56 -25.39
N GLU A 137 8.99 -7.69 -25.69
CA GLU A 137 8.61 -8.08 -27.04
C GLU A 137 7.58 -7.11 -27.67
N ALA A 138 6.67 -6.58 -26.85
CA ALA A 138 5.68 -5.58 -27.25
C ALA A 138 6.29 -4.15 -27.32
N LEU A 139 7.31 -3.88 -26.49
CA LEU A 139 8.12 -2.66 -26.57
C LEU A 139 8.99 -2.63 -27.84
N ALA A 140 9.53 -3.78 -28.26
CA ALA A 140 10.36 -3.88 -29.46
C ALA A 140 9.55 -3.70 -30.76
N THR A 141 8.31 -4.19 -30.78
CA THR A 141 7.40 -4.05 -31.94
C THR A 141 6.80 -2.65 -32.08
N SER A 142 6.65 -1.91 -30.98
CA SER A 142 6.22 -0.50 -31.02
C SER A 142 7.30 0.47 -31.53
N GLY A 143 8.57 0.04 -31.58
CA GLY A 143 9.69 0.83 -32.11
C GLY A 143 10.10 0.57 -33.57
N SER A 144 9.63 -0.51 -34.21
CA SER A 144 10.24 -1.00 -35.47
C SER A 144 9.45 -0.76 -36.77
N ALA A 145 8.23 -0.21 -36.72
CA ALA A 145 7.48 0.11 -37.95
C ALA A 145 6.47 1.26 -37.73
N GLY A 146 6.98 2.49 -37.70
CA GLY A 146 6.15 3.70 -37.82
C GLY A 146 5.88 4.45 -36.52
N GLY A 147 6.80 5.35 -36.14
CA GLY A 147 6.50 6.65 -35.53
C GLY A 147 5.78 6.73 -34.17
N GLY A 148 5.37 5.63 -33.55
CA GLY A 148 4.67 5.63 -32.27
C GLY A 148 5.62 5.80 -31.09
N ARG A 149 5.80 7.02 -30.59
CA ARG A 149 6.52 7.27 -29.33
C ARG A 149 5.61 6.93 -28.14
N CYS A 150 5.55 5.66 -27.74
CA CYS A 150 4.88 5.24 -26.50
C CYS A 150 5.87 5.37 -25.33
N HIS A 151 5.61 6.30 -24.41
CA HIS A 151 6.38 6.47 -23.19
C HIS A 151 5.72 5.66 -22.07
N VAL A 152 6.36 4.58 -21.64
CA VAL A 152 5.85 3.69 -20.59
C VAL A 152 6.47 4.10 -19.25
N VAL A 153 5.63 4.34 -18.25
CA VAL A 153 6.02 4.74 -16.89
C VAL A 153 5.45 3.73 -15.91
N ASN A 154 6.24 3.36 -14.91
CA ASN A 154 5.85 2.43 -13.87
C ASN A 154 6.23 3.01 -12.50
N PRO A 155 5.39 3.87 -11.88
CA PRO A 155 5.68 4.39 -10.56
C PRO A 155 5.57 3.28 -9.51
N GLU A 156 6.55 3.19 -8.61
CA GLU A 156 6.54 2.17 -7.55
C GLU A 156 5.64 2.57 -6.38
N PHE A 157 5.69 3.85 -6.01
CA PHE A 157 5.02 4.39 -4.83
C PHE A 157 4.00 5.47 -5.19
N ASP A 158 3.08 5.67 -4.25
CA ASP A 158 2.03 6.66 -4.29
C ASP A 158 1.86 7.27 -2.89
N TYR A 159 1.40 8.51 -2.86
CA TYR A 159 1.24 9.29 -1.64
C TYR A 159 -0.23 9.38 -1.25
N ILE A 160 -0.56 8.88 -0.07
CA ILE A 160 -1.91 8.93 0.49
C ILE A 160 -1.93 10.07 1.53
N PRO A 161 -2.77 11.10 1.32
CA PRO A 161 -2.89 12.17 2.29
C PRO A 161 -3.47 11.67 3.62
N PRO A 162 -3.09 12.29 4.76
CA PRO A 162 -3.53 11.87 6.10
C PRO A 162 -5.05 11.89 6.27
N GLU A 163 -5.76 12.75 5.54
CA GLU A 163 -7.22 12.89 5.59
C GLU A 163 -7.99 11.62 5.16
N LEU A 164 -7.35 10.77 4.36
CA LEU A 164 -7.95 9.50 3.92
C LEU A 164 -7.71 8.37 4.92
N VAL A 165 -6.82 8.56 5.90
CA VAL A 165 -6.46 7.54 6.87
C VAL A 165 -7.31 7.68 8.12
N THR A 166 -7.97 6.60 8.52
CA THR A 166 -8.83 6.58 9.72
C THR A 166 -8.06 6.18 10.96
N LEU A 167 -7.21 5.16 10.87
CA LEU A 167 -6.49 4.60 12.02
C LEU A 167 -5.13 4.05 11.60
N PHE A 168 -4.13 4.33 12.42
CA PHE A 168 -2.82 3.72 12.36
C PHE A 168 -2.72 2.59 13.39
N LEU A 169 -2.26 1.42 12.96
CA LEU A 169 -1.94 0.31 13.85
C LEU A 169 -0.44 0.05 13.81
N THR A 170 0.18 0.26 14.96
CA THR A 170 1.60 0.04 15.21
C THR A 170 1.82 -1.09 16.20
N ASP A 171 3.08 -1.41 16.46
CA ASP A 171 3.52 -2.35 17.50
C ASP A 171 3.18 -1.88 18.92
N THR A 172 2.98 -0.58 19.13
CA THR A 172 2.58 -0.03 20.44
C THR A 172 1.07 0.13 20.60
N GLY A 173 0.29 0.06 19.52
CA GLY A 173 -1.16 0.12 19.58
C GLY A 173 -1.82 0.85 18.42
N GLY A 174 -3.06 1.27 18.64
CA GLY A 174 -3.83 2.06 17.69
C GLY A 174 -3.67 3.55 17.95
N HIS A 175 -3.44 4.31 16.89
CA HIS A 175 -3.13 5.74 16.93
C HIS A 175 -3.96 6.50 15.89
N THR A 176 -4.39 7.71 16.24
CA THR A 176 -5.04 8.61 15.28
C THR A 176 -3.99 9.33 14.42
N PRO A 177 -4.36 9.87 13.25
CA PRO A 177 -3.41 10.67 12.46
C PRO A 177 -2.78 11.83 13.23
N SER A 178 -3.50 12.42 14.18
CA SER A 178 -2.97 13.50 15.05
C SER A 178 -1.93 13.01 16.05
N ASP A 179 -1.97 11.74 16.46
CA ASP A 179 -0.99 11.16 17.40
C ASP A 179 0.39 10.96 16.74
N ILE A 180 0.46 10.90 15.41
CA ILE A 180 1.72 10.72 14.66
C ILE A 180 2.75 11.80 15.02
N TYR A 181 2.31 13.05 15.15
CA TYR A 181 3.19 14.17 15.48
C TYR A 181 3.81 14.01 16.87
N ARG A 182 3.01 13.55 17.84
CA ARG A 182 3.48 13.26 19.19
C ARG A 182 4.47 12.10 19.19
N MET A 183 4.15 11.01 18.48
CA MET A 183 5.09 9.89 18.36
C MET A 183 6.43 10.34 17.77
N LEU A 184 6.43 11.16 16.73
CA LEU A 184 7.69 11.67 16.18
C LEU A 184 8.53 12.41 17.20
N SER A 185 7.93 13.30 17.99
CA SER A 185 8.65 14.01 19.06
C SER A 185 9.18 13.11 20.17
N GLU A 186 8.57 11.93 20.37
CA GLU A 186 9.02 10.93 21.36
C GLU A 186 10.19 10.08 20.82
N TYR A 187 10.26 9.85 19.51
CA TYR A 187 11.25 8.95 18.88
C TYR A 187 12.42 9.66 18.18
N TYR A 188 12.25 10.91 17.75
CA TYR A 188 13.24 11.68 17.01
C TYR A 188 13.53 13.02 17.68
N ALA A 189 14.81 13.40 17.71
CA ALA A 189 15.18 14.76 18.04
C ALA A 189 14.96 15.68 16.82
N GLU A 190 14.59 16.93 17.06
CA GLU A 190 14.36 17.91 15.97
C GLU A 190 15.60 18.13 15.09
N GLU A 191 16.78 17.93 15.67
CA GLU A 191 18.09 18.06 15.02
C GLU A 191 18.29 16.99 13.93
N ASP A 192 17.66 15.83 14.06
CA ASP A 192 17.84 14.67 13.18
C ASP A 192 16.84 14.64 12.01
N HIS A 193 15.99 15.65 11.87
CA HIS A 193 14.94 15.68 10.85
C HIS A 193 15.45 15.89 9.41
N GLN A 194 16.70 16.33 9.25
CA GLN A 194 17.29 16.73 7.94
C GLN A 194 18.39 15.76 7.42
N LEU A 195 18.52 14.59 8.04
CA LEU A 195 19.51 13.58 7.65
C LEU A 195 19.23 12.96 6.27
#